data_AF-A0A951AFM0-F1
#
_entry.id   AF-A0A951AFM0-F1
#
_cell.length_a   1.000
_cell.length_b   1.000
_cell.length_c   1.000
_cell.angle_alpha   90.00
_cell.angle_beta   90.00
_cell.angle_gamma   90.00
#
_symmetry.space_group_name_H-M   'P 1'
#
loop_
_entity.id
_entity.type
_entity.pdbx_description
1 polymer ?
#
loop_
_entity_poly.entity_id
_entity_poly.type
_entity_poly.pdbx_seq_one_letter_code
_entity_poly.pdbx_strand_id
1 'polypeptide(L)'
;MSDVPEDFVPVAKTSDVPPGGMIVIAVDRERIMLANVDGQFYALRDMCGHRNAPLSRGRLDGHIVECPLHFAQFDVRTGKLVDGPISADVPAYEVRIEGDTILLRR
;
A
#
# COMPACT_ATOMS: atom_id res chain seq x y z
N MET A 1 11.40 -7.16 -23.98
CA MET A 1 12.25 -6.31 -23.13
C MET A 1 11.30 -5.27 -22.59
N SER A 2 11.00 -5.32 -21.30
CA SER A 2 9.92 -4.52 -20.70
C SER A 2 10.36 -3.06 -20.61
N ASP A 3 9.56 -2.16 -21.21
CA ASP A 3 9.72 -0.69 -21.20
C ASP A 3 9.33 -0.09 -19.85
N VAL A 4 9.88 -0.62 -18.76
CA VAL A 4 9.67 -0.04 -17.43
C VAL A 4 10.37 1.33 -17.42
N PRO A 5 9.65 2.47 -17.28
CA PRO A 5 10.28 3.78 -17.20
C PRO A 5 11.27 3.83 -16.03
N GLU A 6 12.36 4.61 -16.14
CA GLU A 6 13.47 4.63 -15.15
C GLU A 6 13.03 4.88 -13.68
N ASP A 7 11.83 5.41 -13.47
CA ASP A 7 11.24 5.70 -12.16
C ASP A 7 10.48 4.52 -11.53
N PHE A 8 10.26 3.40 -12.23
CA PHE A 8 9.52 2.25 -11.72
C PHE A 8 10.44 1.09 -11.35
N VAL A 9 10.17 0.46 -10.20
CA VAL A 9 10.91 -0.71 -9.72
C VAL A 9 9.98 -1.91 -9.53
N PRO A 10 10.40 -3.12 -9.91
CA PRO A 10 9.64 -4.33 -9.61
C PRO A 10 9.74 -4.66 -8.12
N VAL A 11 8.60 -4.90 -7.48
CA VAL A 11 8.53 -5.06 -6.02
C VAL A 11 7.90 -6.35 -5.55
N ALA A 12 7.01 -6.96 -6.34
CA ALA A 12 6.33 -8.20 -6.01
C ALA A 12 5.67 -8.78 -7.27
N LYS A 13 5.19 -10.03 -7.18
CA LYS A 13 4.23 -10.58 -8.13
C LYS A 13 2.81 -10.30 -7.68
N THR A 14 1.90 -10.23 -8.64
CA THR A 14 0.44 -10.16 -8.39
C THR A 14 -0.07 -11.31 -7.54
N SER A 15 0.55 -12.51 -7.67
CA SER A 15 0.23 -13.69 -6.85
C SER A 15 0.66 -13.58 -5.39
N ASP A 16 1.62 -12.70 -5.07
CA ASP A 16 2.13 -12.54 -3.71
C ASP A 16 1.14 -11.78 -2.82
N VAL A 17 0.19 -11.05 -3.44
CA VAL A 17 -0.88 -10.33 -2.75
C VAL A 17 -2.22 -10.75 -3.36
N PRO A 18 -2.82 -11.84 -2.88
CA PRO A 18 -4.16 -12.25 -3.32
C PRO A 18 -5.21 -11.15 -3.06
N PRO A 19 -6.36 -11.14 -3.76
CA PRO A 19 -7.45 -10.19 -3.49
C PRO A 19 -7.84 -10.15 -2.01
N GLY A 20 -7.99 -8.94 -1.47
CA GLY A 20 -8.21 -8.67 -0.04
C GLY A 20 -6.94 -8.75 0.82
N GLY A 21 -5.80 -9.11 0.23
CA GLY A 21 -4.52 -9.25 0.90
C GLY A 21 -3.75 -7.94 1.02
N MET A 22 -2.84 -7.92 2.00
CA MET A 22 -1.82 -6.90 2.15
C MET A 22 -0.46 -7.55 2.44
N ILE A 23 0.61 -7.01 1.86
CA ILE A 23 1.98 -7.36 2.22
C ILE A 23 2.79 -6.08 2.49
N VAL A 24 3.93 -6.25 3.14
CA VAL A 24 4.94 -5.19 3.25
C VAL A 24 6.09 -5.48 2.29
N ILE A 25 6.51 -4.45 1.56
CA ILE A 25 7.73 -4.43 0.77
C ILE A 25 8.67 -3.35 1.32
N ALA A 26 9.96 -3.48 0.99
CA ALA A 26 10.95 -2.45 1.26
C ALA A 26 11.47 -1.91 -0.07
N VAL A 27 11.36 -0.60 -0.26
CA VAL A 27 11.96 0.11 -1.40
C VAL A 27 12.88 1.18 -0.82
N ASP A 28 14.16 1.08 -1.14
CA ASP A 28 15.22 1.91 -0.59
C ASP A 28 15.23 1.91 0.95
N ARG A 29 14.79 2.99 1.60
CA ARG A 29 14.71 3.10 3.08
C ARG A 29 13.27 3.14 3.60
N GLU A 30 12.29 2.94 2.73
CA GLU A 30 10.89 3.05 3.06
C GLU A 30 10.22 1.67 3.10
N ARG A 31 9.31 1.51 4.08
CA ARG A 31 8.39 0.38 4.13
C ARG A 31 7.07 0.78 3.51
N ILE A 32 6.63 -0.01 2.55
CA ILE A 32 5.43 0.25 1.77
C ILE A 32 4.50 -0.94 1.93
N MET A 33 3.24 -0.66 2.24
CA MET A 33 2.16 -1.63 2.25
C MET A 33 1.59 -1.70 0.84
N LEU A 34 1.64 -2.88 0.23
CA LEU A 34 0.87 -3.19 -0.97
C LEU A 34 -0.45 -3.81 -0.55
N ALA A 35 -1.56 -3.30 -1.09
CA ALA A 35 -2.90 -3.83 -0.90
C ALA A 35 -3.47 -4.26 -2.25
N ASN A 36 -4.20 -5.37 -2.26
CA ASN A 36 -4.98 -5.81 -3.41
C ASN A 36 -6.47 -5.70 -3.10
N VAL A 37 -7.18 -4.79 -3.75
CA VAL A 37 -8.63 -4.63 -3.67
C VAL A 37 -9.22 -5.16 -4.96
N ASP A 38 -9.84 -6.34 -4.90
CA ASP A 38 -10.53 -6.97 -6.04
C ASP A 38 -9.71 -7.05 -7.34
N GLY A 39 -8.41 -7.29 -7.22
CA GLY A 39 -7.46 -7.38 -8.34
C GLY A 39 -6.77 -6.07 -8.72
N GLN A 40 -7.12 -4.95 -8.06
CA GLN A 40 -6.46 -3.66 -8.23
C GLN A 40 -5.45 -3.43 -7.09
N PHE A 41 -4.25 -3.00 -7.44
CA PHE A 41 -3.15 -2.86 -6.50
C PHE A 41 -2.92 -1.41 -6.10
N TYR A 42 -2.73 -1.19 -4.81
CA TYR A 42 -2.49 0.12 -4.22
C TYR A 42 -1.30 0.05 -3.28
N ALA A 43 -0.58 1.16 -3.15
CA ALA A 43 0.60 1.25 -2.32
C ALA A 43 0.53 2.47 -1.42
N LEU A 44 0.65 2.25 -0.11
CA LEU A 44 0.79 3.30 0.89
C LEU A 44 2.08 3.12 1.67
N ARG A 45 2.59 4.19 2.28
CA ARG A 45 3.65 4.04 3.29
C ARG A 45 3.07 3.17 4.41
N ASP A 46 3.80 2.15 4.80
CA ASP A 46 3.28 1.18 5.76
C ASP A 46 3.10 1.78 7.16
N MET A 47 3.78 2.88 7.48
CA MET A 47 3.68 3.53 8.79
C MET A 47 2.46 4.46 8.87
N CYS A 48 1.50 4.08 9.72
CA CYS A 48 0.30 4.85 10.06
C CYS A 48 0.65 6.28 10.48
N GLY A 49 -0.07 7.27 9.95
CA GLY A 49 0.13 8.69 10.24
C GLY A 49 -0.24 9.15 11.65
N HIS A 50 -0.72 8.26 12.53
CA HIS A 50 -0.98 8.55 13.94
C HIS A 50 0.26 8.32 14.82
N ARG A 51 0.68 7.05 14.96
CA ARG A 51 1.76 6.61 15.87
C ARG A 51 2.67 5.53 15.25
N ASN A 52 2.84 5.55 13.92
CA ASN A 52 3.77 4.71 13.16
C ASN A 52 3.60 3.19 13.38
N ALA A 53 2.38 2.74 13.65
CA ALA A 53 2.07 1.31 13.59
C ALA A 53 2.01 0.84 12.10
N PRO A 54 2.42 -0.39 11.78
CA PRO A 54 2.37 -0.92 10.43
C PRO A 54 0.93 -1.21 9.98
N LEU A 55 0.48 -0.53 8.92
CA LEU A 55 -0.84 -0.69 8.31
C LEU A 55 -1.02 -2.08 7.69
N SER A 56 0.05 -2.66 7.15
CA SER A 56 0.06 -4.05 6.64
C SER A 56 -0.29 -5.11 7.68
N ARG A 57 -0.20 -4.79 8.99
CA ARG A 57 -0.65 -5.67 10.08
C ARG A 57 -2.09 -5.39 10.52
N GLY A 58 -2.76 -4.47 9.85
CA GLY A 58 -4.14 -4.08 10.07
C GLY A 58 -5.13 -4.93 9.29
N ARG A 59 -6.27 -4.34 8.99
CA ARG A 59 -7.35 -4.97 8.23
C ARG A 59 -7.66 -4.13 6.99
N LEU A 60 -7.83 -4.80 5.85
CA LEU A 60 -8.31 -4.19 4.62
C LEU A 60 -9.80 -4.49 4.46
N ASP A 61 -10.60 -3.46 4.22
CA ASP A 61 -12.04 -3.56 3.97
C ASP A 61 -12.40 -2.67 2.77
N GLY A 62 -12.59 -3.29 1.60
CA GLY A 62 -12.66 -2.59 0.33
C GLY A 62 -11.43 -1.69 0.13
N HIS A 63 -11.65 -0.38 -0.03
CA HIS A 63 -10.58 0.60 -0.22
C HIS A 63 -10.06 1.20 1.10
N ILE A 64 -10.51 0.71 2.26
CA ILE A 64 -10.12 1.25 3.56
C ILE A 64 -9.16 0.31 4.26
N VAL A 65 -7.99 0.81 4.63
CA VAL A 65 -7.09 0.11 5.55
C VAL A 65 -7.23 0.67 6.96
N GLU A 66 -7.51 -0.23 7.91
CA GLU A 66 -7.65 0.07 9.32
C GLU A 66 -6.37 -0.31 10.08
N CYS A 67 -5.78 0.67 10.76
CA CYS A 67 -4.58 0.50 11.57
C CYS A 67 -4.87 -0.43 12.77
N PRO A 68 -4.01 -1.43 13.05
CA PRO A 68 -4.28 -2.44 14.07
C PRO A 68 -4.21 -1.93 15.52
N LEU A 69 -3.65 -0.73 15.75
CA LEU A 69 -3.35 -0.27 17.10
C LEU A 69 -4.46 0.62 17.70
N HIS A 70 -4.89 1.64 16.96
CA HIS A 70 -5.91 2.60 17.41
C HIS A 70 -6.98 2.85 16.34
N PHE A 71 -7.08 1.96 15.35
CA PHE A 71 -8.17 1.92 14.37
C PHE A 71 -8.31 3.17 13.48
N ALA A 72 -7.23 3.92 13.26
CA ALA A 72 -7.19 4.94 12.23
C ALA A 72 -7.40 4.30 10.85
N GLN A 73 -8.29 4.85 10.05
CA GLN A 73 -8.70 4.32 8.76
C GLN A 73 -8.24 5.23 7.63
N PHE A 74 -7.59 4.66 6.61
CA PHE A 74 -7.05 5.41 5.47
C PHE A 74 -7.58 4.83 4.16
N ASP A 75 -7.88 5.69 3.18
CA ASP A 75 -8.23 5.26 1.84
C ASP A 75 -6.97 4.83 1.08
N VAL A 76 -6.84 3.56 0.69
CA VAL A 76 -5.63 3.02 0.03
C VAL A 76 -5.31 3.66 -1.32
N ARG A 77 -6.29 4.31 -1.96
CA ARG A 77 -6.11 4.97 -3.26
C ARG A 77 -5.41 6.32 -3.13
N THR A 78 -5.55 6.97 -1.99
CA THR A 78 -5.13 8.36 -1.79
C THR A 78 -4.25 8.56 -0.55
N GLY A 79 -4.29 7.61 0.39
CA GLY A 79 -3.64 7.67 1.69
C GLY A 79 -4.29 8.62 2.69
N LYS A 80 -5.43 9.24 2.35
CA LYS A 80 -6.11 10.19 3.22
C LYS A 80 -6.75 9.51 4.42
N LEU A 81 -6.69 10.17 5.58
CA LEU A 81 -7.46 9.77 6.75
C LEU A 81 -8.96 9.87 6.43
N VAL A 82 -9.70 8.82 6.75
CA VAL A 82 -11.16 8.74 6.55
C VAL A 82 -11.89 8.73 7.89
N ASP A 83 -11.38 8.00 8.87
CA ASP A 83 -11.97 7.89 10.20
C ASP A 83 -10.93 7.51 11.27
N GLY A 84 -11.30 7.63 12.54
CA GLY A 84 -10.49 7.28 13.70
C GLY A 84 -9.76 8.49 14.31
N PRO A 85 -8.67 8.28 15.07
CA PRO A 85 -7.96 9.38 15.72
C PRO A 85 -7.33 10.32 14.71
N ILE A 86 -7.18 11.59 15.12
CA ILE A 86 -6.48 12.61 14.32
C ILE A 86 -5.09 12.08 13.95
N SER A 87 -4.85 12.00 12.64
CA SER A 87 -3.66 11.41 12.03
C SER A 87 -3.23 12.26 10.85
N ALA A 88 -1.95 12.26 10.53
CA ALA A 88 -1.51 12.74 9.22
C ALA A 88 -1.96 11.77 8.12
N ASP A 89 -2.17 12.29 6.92
CA ASP A 89 -2.32 11.45 5.72
C ASP A 89 -1.06 10.61 5.49
N VAL A 90 -1.25 9.47 4.86
CA VAL A 90 -0.19 8.51 4.54
C VAL A 90 0.21 8.69 3.08
N PRO A 91 1.51 8.77 2.74
CA PRO A 91 1.93 8.83 1.34
C PRO A 91 1.39 7.64 0.54
N ALA A 92 0.81 7.92 -0.62
CA ALA A 92 0.42 6.93 -1.62
C ALA A 92 1.44 6.93 -2.77
N TYR A 93 1.70 5.75 -3.33
CA TYR A 93 2.68 5.55 -4.39
C TYR A 93 1.97 5.02 -5.63
N GLU A 94 2.44 5.43 -6.80
CA GLU A 94 1.90 4.97 -8.07
C GLU A 94 2.29 3.50 -8.30
N VAL A 95 1.29 2.67 -8.61
CA VAL A 95 1.45 1.25 -8.92
C VAL A 95 1.09 1.00 -10.38
N ARG A 96 1.89 0.18 -11.06
CA ARG A 96 1.60 -0.35 -12.40
C ARG A 96 1.78 -1.85 -12.42
N ILE A 97 1.06 -2.51 -13.32
CA ILE A 97 1.16 -3.96 -13.52
C ILE A 97 1.70 -4.22 -14.93
N GLU A 98 2.77 -5.00 -15.02
CA GLU A 98 3.30 -5.52 -16.28
C GLU A 98 3.34 -7.05 -16.22
N GLY A 99 2.42 -7.70 -16.95
CA GLY A 99 2.26 -9.15 -16.87
C GLY A 99 1.85 -9.58 -15.46
N ASP A 100 2.68 -10.39 -14.80
CA ASP A 100 2.49 -10.84 -13.41
C ASP A 100 3.22 -9.96 -12.38
N THR A 101 3.92 -8.92 -12.81
CA THR A 101 4.82 -8.12 -11.97
C THR A 101 4.15 -6.82 -11.53
N ILE A 102 4.23 -6.53 -10.23
CA ILE A 102 3.85 -5.26 -9.63
C ILE A 102 5.06 -4.34 -9.68
N LEU A 103 4.87 -3.17 -10.29
CA LEU A 103 5.83 -2.08 -10.37
C LEU A 103 5.38 -0.94 -9.48
N LEU A 104 6.33 -0.38 -8.71
CA LEU A 104 6.11 0.78 -7.85
C LEU A 104 6.95 1.95 -8.38
N ARG A 105 6.36 3.14 -8.44
CA ARG A 105 7.11 4.36 -8.72
C ARG A 105 7.95 4.77 -7.51
N ARG A 106 9.24 5.00 -7.75
CA ARG A 106 10.19 5.58 -6.79
C ARG A 106 9.93 7.07 -6.57
#